data_AF-A0A7M3M944-F1
#
_entry.id   AF-A0A7M3M944-F1
#
_cell.length_a   1.000
_cell.length_b   1.000
_cell.length_c   1.000
_cell.angle_alpha   90.00
_cell.angle_beta   90.00
_cell.angle_gamma   90.00
#
_symmetry.space_group_name_H-M   'P 1'
#
loop_
_entity.id
_entity.type
_entity.pdbx_description
1 polymer ?
#
loop_
_entity_poly.entity_id
_entity_poly.type
_entity_poly.pdbx_seq_one_letter_code
_entity_poly.pdbx_strand_id
1 'polypeptide(L)' 'FDALQEPGEDEKDVLVVDIDQSLEGVVASTIEVINKRQ' A
#
# COMPACT_ATOMS: atom_id res chain seq x y z
N PHE A 1 -0.81 15.83 9.08
CA PHE A 1 -1.67 14.69 8.71
C PHE A 1 -3.15 15.07 8.70
N ASP A 2 -3.49 16.29 9.15
CA ASP A 2 -4.87 16.78 9.22
C ASP A 2 -5.61 16.84 7.87
N ALA A 3 -4.87 16.82 6.76
CA ALA A 3 -5.41 16.74 5.41
C ALA A 3 -5.40 15.32 4.79
N LEU A 4 -4.80 14.33 5.47
CA LEU A 4 -4.78 12.95 4.98
C LEU A 4 -6.16 12.32 5.20
N GLN A 5 -6.70 11.71 4.15
CA GLN A 5 -7.91 10.91 4.20
C GLN A 5 -7.53 9.50 3.77
N GLU A 6 -7.79 8.51 4.62
CA GLU A 6 -7.54 7.12 4.28
C GLU A 6 -8.50 6.67 3.17
N PRO A 7 -8.04 5.84 2.22
CA PRO A 7 -8.89 5.34 1.16
C PRO A 7 -10.11 4.59 1.70
N GLY A 8 -11.28 4.89 1.15
CA GLY A 8 -12.53 4.20 1.48
C GLY A 8 -12.67 2.83 0.80
N GLU A 9 -13.69 2.05 1.21
CA GLU A 9 -14.00 0.74 0.58
C GLU A 9 -14.44 0.87 -0.90
N ASP A 10 -14.89 2.06 -1.30
CA ASP A 10 -15.29 2.40 -2.67
C ASP A 10 -14.09 2.67 -3.60
N GLU A 11 -12.91 2.97 -3.06
CA GLU A 11 -11.66 3.21 -3.81
C GLU A 11 -10.89 1.90 -4.07
N LYS A 12 -11.54 1.00 -4.82
CA LYS A 12 -11.07 -0.38 -5.04
C LYS A 12 -9.75 -0.50 -5.79
N ASP A 13 -9.28 0.57 -6.42
CA ASP A 13 -8.05 0.63 -7.20
C ASP A 13 -6.83 1.02 -6.35
N VAL A 14 -7.01 1.42 -5.09
CA VAL A 14 -5.90 1.75 -4.18
C VAL A 14 -5.25 0.49 -3.59
N LEU A 15 -3.93 0.52 -3.39
CA LEU A 15 -3.14 -0.52 -2.71
C LEU A 15 -2.50 0.07 -1.46
N VAL A 16 -2.58 -0.64 -0.34
CA VAL A 16 -1.97 -0.24 0.93
C VAL A 16 -0.73 -1.09 1.18
N VAL A 17 0.36 -0.45 1.59
CA VAL A 17 1.64 -1.09 1.94
C VAL A 17 2.09 -0.55 3.29
N ASP A 18 2.50 -1.44 4.19
CA ASP A 18 3.08 -1.05 5.47
C ASP A 18 4.49 -0.47 5.27
N ILE A 19 4.77 0.65 5.93
CA ILE A 19 6.05 1.36 5.82
C ILE A 19 6.90 1.30 7.08
N ASP A 20 6.40 0.73 8.18
CA ASP A 20 7.17 0.56 9.43
C ASP A 20 8.14 -0.64 9.34
N GLN A 21 9.00 -0.60 8.33
CA GLN A 21 9.99 -1.63 7.99
C GLN A 21 11.20 -1.01 7.26
N SER A 22 12.20 -1.82 6.89
CA SER A 22 13.31 -1.32 6.06
C SER A 22 12.84 -0.96 4.65
N LEU A 23 13.63 -0.15 3.95
CA LEU A 23 13.35 0.22 2.56
C LEU A 23 13.18 -1.02 1.66
N GLU A 24 14.08 -1.99 1.77
CA GLU A 24 14.02 -3.24 1.02
C GLU A 24 12.74 -4.03 1.35
N GLY A 25 12.28 -3.99 2.60
CA GLY A 25 11.02 -4.59 3.02
C GLY A 25 9.81 -3.92 2.37
N VAL A 26 9.78 -2.59 2.32
CA VAL A 26 8.71 -1.83 1.63
C VAL A 26 8.68 -2.17 0.15
N VAL A 27 9.84 -2.23 -0.49
CA VAL A 27 9.95 -2.59 -1.92
C VAL A 27 9.41 -4.01 -2.16
N ALA A 28 9.83 -4.98 -1.34
CA ALA A 28 9.35 -6.37 -1.43
C ALA A 28 7.83 -6.47 -1.23
N SER A 29 7.29 -5.79 -0.21
CA SER A 29 5.86 -5.76 0.11
C SER A 29 5.05 -5.12 -1.03
N THR A 30 5.56 -4.05 -1.63
CA THR A 30 4.94 -3.38 -2.78
C THR A 30 4.88 -4.31 -3.99
N ILE A 31 5.96 -5.02 -4.31
CA ILE A 31 6.00 -6.00 -5.41
C ILE A 31 5.00 -7.13 -5.16
N GLU A 32 4.93 -7.64 -3.93
CA GLU A 32 3.99 -8.70 -3.56
C GLU A 32 2.54 -8.27 -3.81
N VAL A 33 2.16 -7.08 -3.38
CA VAL A 33 0.78 -6.57 -3.53
C VAL A 33 0.43 -6.36 -5.02
N ILE A 34 1.38 -5.89 -5.84
CA ILE A 34 1.19 -5.75 -7.30
C ILE A 34 0.94 -7.12 -7.94
N ASN A 35 1.76 -8.12 -7.61
CA ASN A 35 1.66 -9.45 -8.22
C ASN A 35 0.38 -10.19 -7.80
N LYS A 36 -0.15 -9.95 -6.59
CA LYS A 36 -1.44 -10.54 -6.15
C LYS A 36 -2.66 -10.04 -6.93
N ARG A 37 -2.55 -8.90 -7.62
CA ARG A 37 -3.61 -8.36 -8.49
C ARG A 37 -3.53 -8.89 -9.94
N GLN A 38 -2.45 -9.56 -10.33
CA GLN A 38 -2.33 -10.26 -11.63
C GLN A 38 -2.89 -11.68 -11.54
#